data_AF-A0A6I1ZX35-F1
#
_entry.id   AF-A0A6I1ZX35-F1
#
_cell.length_a   1.000
_cell.length_b   1.000
_cell.length_c   1.000
_cell.angle_alpha   90.00
_cell.angle_beta   90.00
_cell.angle_gamma   90.00
#
_symmetry.space_group_name_H-M   'P 1'
#
loop_
_entity.id
_entity.type
_entity.pdbx_description
1 polymer ?
#
loop_
_entity_poly.entity_id
_entity_poly.type
_entity_poly.pdbx_seq_one_letter_code
_entity_poly.pdbx_strand_id
1 'polypeptide(L)'
;MALVAMFVALMVGSGWALAMVPNVEFVTALAFTAGATLGPVLGALTGAGGMFFFSATNPVGSGLAFPVLLAAQVVSQAVVGLLGGLFLRADTPNLTRWPQRLLITIAGLTGTVLYDGLTSISFPLFASAPPGEIIALLIAGLAFTAIHQVSNTLIFFLLVPRLIQVSRKSGTAAAENLHSSPTYEGIPKNPLSRGPLS
;
A
#
# COMPACT_ATOMS: atom_id res chain seq x y z
N MET A 1 10.80 -10.29 5.34
CA MET A 1 11.46 -8.99 5.04
C MET A 1 11.68 -8.76 3.54
N ALA A 2 12.12 -9.76 2.75
CA ALA A 2 12.31 -9.58 1.30
C ALA A 2 11.06 -9.06 0.55
N LEU A 3 9.86 -9.58 0.84
CA LEU A 3 8.62 -9.09 0.20
C LEU A 3 8.28 -7.64 0.56
N VAL A 4 8.56 -7.19 1.79
CA VAL A 4 8.40 -5.79 2.20
C VAL A 4 9.28 -4.89 1.32
N ALA A 5 10.56 -5.23 1.21
CA ALA A 5 11.50 -4.48 0.38
C ALA A 5 11.10 -4.46 -1.10
N MET A 6 10.60 -5.59 -1.62
CA MET A 6 10.08 -5.68 -2.99
C MET A 6 8.88 -4.75 -3.22
N PHE A 7 7.90 -4.74 -2.31
CA PHE A 7 6.75 -3.84 -2.42
C PHE A 7 7.17 -2.36 -2.32
N VAL A 8 8.07 -2.02 -1.40
CA VAL A 8 8.65 -0.67 -1.31
C VAL A 8 9.31 -0.29 -2.63
N ALA A 9 10.14 -1.17 -3.21
CA ALA A 9 10.81 -0.91 -4.49
C ALA A 9 9.82 -0.74 -5.64
N LEU A 10 8.76 -1.55 -5.69
CA LEU A 10 7.70 -1.41 -6.71
C LEU A 10 6.93 -0.10 -6.54
N MET A 11 6.61 0.31 -5.31
CA MET A 11 5.95 1.59 -5.03
C MET A 11 6.81 2.75 -5.53
N VAL A 12 8.08 2.79 -5.15
CA VAL A 12 9.01 3.85 -5.59
C VAL A 12 9.21 3.85 -7.10
N GLY A 13 9.52 2.69 -7.68
CA GLY A 13 9.80 2.55 -9.10
C GLY A 13 8.60 2.87 -9.99
N SER A 14 7.42 2.37 -9.64
CA SER A 14 6.19 2.68 -10.39
C SER A 14 5.75 4.14 -10.21
N GLY A 15 5.88 4.71 -9.02
CA GLY A 15 5.60 6.11 -8.77
C GLY A 15 6.47 7.03 -9.62
N TRP A 16 7.77 6.72 -9.76
CA TRP A 16 8.66 7.49 -10.62
C TRP A 16 8.40 7.27 -12.11
N ALA A 17 8.13 6.03 -12.52
CA ALA A 17 7.80 5.71 -13.91
C ALA A 17 6.55 6.45 -14.40
N LEU A 18 5.61 6.73 -13.49
CA LEU A 18 4.37 7.44 -13.78
C LEU A 18 4.36 8.90 -13.31
N ALA A 19 5.49 9.45 -12.84
CA ALA A 19 5.54 10.81 -12.30
C ALA A 19 5.06 11.89 -13.28
N MET A 20 5.18 11.63 -14.59
CA MET A 20 4.74 12.54 -15.66
C MET A 20 3.36 12.17 -16.25
N VAL A 21 2.75 11.08 -15.79
CA VAL A 21 1.40 10.67 -16.21
C VAL A 21 0.42 11.21 -15.17
N PRO A 22 -0.32 12.29 -15.48
CA PRO A 22 -1.20 12.90 -14.49
C PRO A 22 -2.27 11.91 -14.03
N ASN A 23 -2.53 11.87 -12.72
CA ASN A 23 -3.64 11.15 -12.11
C ASN A 23 -3.64 9.62 -12.28
N VAL A 24 -2.54 9.00 -12.72
CA VAL A 24 -2.37 7.54 -12.75
C VAL A 24 -1.26 7.16 -11.79
N GLU A 25 -1.59 6.39 -10.75
CA GLU A 25 -0.71 6.16 -9.62
C GLU A 25 -0.88 4.73 -9.08
N PHE A 26 0.22 4.00 -8.97
CA PHE A 26 0.22 2.60 -8.50
C PHE A 26 0.66 2.43 -7.03
N VAL A 27 1.17 3.48 -6.40
CA VAL A 27 1.66 3.48 -5.00
C VAL A 27 0.55 3.03 -4.04
N THR A 28 -0.64 3.62 -4.14
CA THR A 28 -1.83 3.30 -3.33
C THR A 28 -2.29 1.87 -3.55
N ALA A 29 -2.35 1.42 -4.81
CA ALA A 29 -2.71 0.05 -5.15
C ALA A 29 -1.70 -0.98 -4.61
N LEU A 30 -0.40 -0.65 -4.65
CA LEU A 30 0.68 -1.51 -4.17
C LEU A 30 0.75 -1.53 -2.63
N ALA A 31 0.51 -0.39 -1.95
CA ALA A 31 0.41 -0.34 -0.49
C ALA A 31 -0.72 -1.26 0.01
N PHE A 32 -1.90 -1.16 -0.61
CA PHE A 32 -3.03 -2.03 -0.29
C PHE A 32 -2.71 -3.51 -0.58
N THR A 33 -2.11 -3.79 -1.73
CA THR A 33 -1.69 -5.15 -2.11
C THR A 33 -0.67 -5.73 -1.12
N ALA A 34 0.27 -4.92 -0.65
CA ALA A 34 1.23 -5.31 0.37
C ALA A 34 0.52 -5.70 1.66
N GLY A 35 -0.43 -4.88 2.12
CA GLY A 35 -1.27 -5.23 3.27
C GLY A 35 -2.05 -6.52 3.11
N ALA A 36 -2.72 -6.69 1.98
CA ALA A 36 -3.48 -7.90 1.69
C ALA A 36 -2.58 -9.15 1.56
N THR A 37 -1.28 -8.98 1.33
CA THR A 37 -0.32 -10.09 1.19
C THR A 37 0.41 -10.38 2.52
N LEU A 38 0.80 -9.34 3.25
CA LEU A 38 1.69 -9.43 4.42
C LEU A 38 0.95 -9.30 5.75
N GLY A 39 -0.34 -8.93 5.73
CA GLY A 39 -1.14 -8.63 6.90
C GLY A 39 -1.09 -7.15 7.31
N PRO A 40 -1.90 -6.75 8.30
CA PRO A 40 -2.19 -5.35 8.61
C PRO A 40 -0.96 -4.55 9.06
N VAL A 41 -0.16 -5.09 9.99
CA VAL A 41 1.00 -4.36 10.55
C VAL A 41 2.09 -4.17 9.50
N LEU A 42 2.48 -5.26 8.82
CA LEU A 42 3.50 -5.17 7.77
C LEU A 42 2.99 -4.37 6.56
N GLY A 43 1.70 -4.44 6.26
CA GLY A 43 1.05 -3.60 5.25
C GLY A 43 1.19 -2.12 5.56
N ALA A 44 0.85 -1.71 6.78
CA ALA A 44 0.96 -0.32 7.20
C ALA A 44 2.41 0.18 7.14
N LEU A 45 3.37 -0.62 7.63
CA LEU A 45 4.80 -0.27 7.56
C LEU A 45 5.30 -0.21 6.12
N THR A 46 4.84 -1.11 5.25
CA THR A 46 5.21 -1.11 3.83
C THR A 46 4.64 0.12 3.11
N GLY A 47 3.38 0.46 3.35
CA GLY A 47 2.74 1.66 2.82
C GLY A 47 3.44 2.93 3.27
N ALA A 48 3.69 3.06 4.58
CA ALA A 48 4.40 4.19 5.16
C ALA A 48 5.82 4.34 4.58
N GLY A 49 6.60 3.26 4.61
CA GLY A 49 7.98 3.26 4.13
C GLY A 49 8.08 3.50 2.63
N GLY A 50 7.24 2.83 1.84
CA GLY A 50 7.18 3.01 0.40
C GLY A 50 6.85 4.45 0.00
N MET A 51 5.86 5.05 0.66
CA MET A 51 5.50 6.45 0.40
C MET A 51 6.58 7.42 0.87
N PHE A 52 7.17 7.18 2.04
CA PHE A 52 8.26 8.00 2.54
C PHE A 52 9.43 8.03 1.55
N PHE A 53 9.90 6.86 1.10
CA PHE A 53 10.97 6.82 0.11
C PHE A 53 10.53 7.46 -1.21
N PHE A 54 9.37 7.09 -1.75
CA PHE A 54 8.88 7.67 -3.00
C PHE A 54 8.87 9.20 -2.97
N SER A 55 8.31 9.78 -1.90
CA SER A 55 8.17 11.23 -1.75
C SER A 55 9.50 11.92 -1.41
N ALA A 56 10.25 11.38 -0.44
CA ALA A 56 11.51 11.99 0.01
C ALA A 56 12.59 11.99 -1.09
N THR A 57 12.62 10.97 -1.95
CA THR A 57 13.62 10.85 -3.02
C THR A 57 13.06 11.12 -4.41
N ASN A 58 11.87 11.75 -4.51
CA ASN A 58 11.26 12.05 -5.80
C ASN A 58 12.12 13.03 -6.64
N PRO A 59 12.55 12.64 -7.86
CA PRO A 59 13.41 13.47 -8.70
C PRO A 59 12.73 14.75 -9.21
N VAL A 60 11.38 14.81 -9.26
CA VAL A 60 10.67 16.05 -9.65
C VAL A 60 10.50 17.04 -8.50
N GLY A 61 10.86 16.66 -7.28
CA GLY A 61 10.80 17.50 -6.09
C GLY A 61 10.66 16.68 -4.81
N SER A 62 11.56 16.87 -3.85
CA SER A 62 11.56 16.11 -2.61
C SER A 62 10.47 16.56 -1.64
N GLY A 63 9.69 15.60 -1.14
CA GLY A 63 8.72 15.82 -0.07
C GLY A 63 9.33 16.26 1.26
N LEU A 64 10.65 16.09 1.46
CA LEU A 64 11.34 16.59 2.66
C LEU A 64 11.26 18.11 2.80
N ALA A 65 11.09 18.85 1.68
CA ALA A 65 10.88 20.29 1.71
C ALA A 65 9.46 20.69 2.20
N PHE A 66 8.52 19.74 2.25
CA PHE A 66 7.11 19.96 2.58
C PHE A 66 6.67 18.98 3.68
N PRO A 67 7.09 19.17 4.94
CA PRO A 67 6.94 18.16 6.00
C PRO A 67 5.49 17.80 6.31
N VAL A 68 4.56 18.77 6.23
CA VAL A 68 3.12 18.51 6.43
C VAL A 68 2.55 17.62 5.32
N LEU A 69 2.92 17.89 4.07
CA LEU A 69 2.53 17.07 2.92
C LEU A 69 3.13 15.67 3.03
N LEU A 70 4.42 15.56 3.36
CA LEU A 70 5.08 14.27 3.54
C LEU A 70 4.40 13.45 4.63
N ALA A 71 4.05 14.06 5.76
CA ALA A 71 3.34 13.38 6.84
C ALA A 71 1.95 12.90 6.39
N ALA A 72 1.18 13.75 5.71
CA ALA A 72 -0.12 13.39 5.15
C ALA A 72 -0.03 12.20 4.18
N GLN A 73 0.97 12.22 3.29
CA GLN A 73 1.25 11.14 2.35
C GLN A 73 1.62 9.83 3.06
N VAL A 74 2.56 9.87 4.00
CA VAL A 74 3.01 8.68 4.73
C VAL A 74 1.87 8.07 5.56
N VAL A 75 1.12 8.90 6.27
CA VAL A 75 0.00 8.45 7.11
C VAL A 75 -1.11 7.83 6.26
N SER A 76 -1.52 8.49 5.18
CA SER A 76 -2.55 7.95 4.29
C SER A 76 -2.14 6.60 3.69
N GLN A 77 -0.90 6.46 3.22
CA GLN A 77 -0.43 5.19 2.66
C GLN A 77 -0.25 4.09 3.72
N ALA A 78 0.09 4.46 4.96
CA ALA A 78 0.06 3.52 6.08
C ALA A 78 -1.36 2.99 6.33
N VAL A 79 -2.36 3.87 6.31
CA VAL A 79 -3.78 3.48 6.45
C VAL A 79 -4.20 2.60 5.28
N VAL A 80 -3.87 2.94 4.04
CA VAL A 80 -4.20 2.10 2.87
C VAL A 80 -3.62 0.70 3.00
N GLY A 81 -2.35 0.58 3.40
CA GLY A 81 -1.71 -0.70 3.68
C GLY A 81 -2.38 -1.46 4.82
N LEU A 82 -2.78 -0.77 5.88
CA LEU A 82 -3.53 -1.36 6.99
C LEU A 82 -4.87 -1.95 6.50
N LEU A 83 -5.65 -1.19 5.73
CA LEU A 83 -6.95 -1.60 5.22
C LEU A 83 -6.84 -2.84 4.33
N GLY A 84 -5.79 -2.94 3.51
CA GLY A 84 -5.49 -4.13 2.72
C GLY A 84 -5.36 -5.40 3.57
N GLY A 85 -4.67 -5.30 4.70
CA GLY A 85 -4.49 -6.43 5.62
C GLY A 85 -5.70 -6.74 6.50
N LEU A 86 -6.53 -5.75 6.82
CA LEU A 86 -7.74 -5.95 7.63
C LEU A 86 -8.91 -6.54 6.84
N PHE A 87 -9.16 -6.04 5.62
CA PHE A 87 -10.35 -6.43 4.87
C PHE A 87 -10.20 -7.70 4.04
N LEU A 88 -8.97 -8.14 3.77
CA LEU A 88 -8.71 -9.32 2.94
C LEU A 88 -7.92 -10.36 3.73
N ARG A 89 -8.66 -11.30 4.33
CA ARG A 89 -8.04 -12.46 4.98
C ARG A 89 -7.18 -13.25 3.98
N ALA A 90 -6.09 -13.83 4.47
CA ALA A 90 -5.12 -14.57 3.64
C ALA A 90 -5.76 -15.76 2.89
N ASP A 91 -6.76 -16.38 3.50
CA ASP A 91 -7.53 -17.52 3.00
C ASP A 91 -8.68 -17.15 2.06
N THR A 92 -8.95 -15.86 1.82
CA THR A 92 -10.07 -15.41 0.98
C THR A 92 -9.96 -16.02 -0.43
N PRO A 93 -10.91 -16.88 -0.84
CA PRO A 93 -10.84 -17.57 -2.13
C PRO A 93 -11.25 -16.63 -3.27
N ASN A 94 -10.51 -16.72 -4.38
CA ASN A 94 -10.80 -16.06 -5.65
C ASN A 94 -11.25 -14.57 -5.57
N LEU A 95 -10.28 -13.69 -5.35
CA LEU A 95 -10.46 -12.23 -5.31
C LEU A 95 -11.02 -11.60 -6.60
N THR A 96 -11.07 -12.35 -7.71
CA THR A 96 -11.60 -11.84 -8.99
C THR A 96 -13.11 -11.97 -9.13
N ARG A 97 -13.78 -12.58 -8.14
CA ARG A 97 -15.24 -12.61 -8.06
C ARG A 97 -15.79 -11.22 -7.75
N TRP A 98 -17.00 -10.94 -8.26
CA TRP A 98 -17.64 -9.63 -8.17
C TRP A 98 -17.71 -9.04 -6.75
N PRO A 99 -18.16 -9.77 -5.70
CA PRO A 99 -18.24 -9.20 -4.36
C PRO A 99 -16.85 -8.78 -3.81
N GLN A 100 -15.83 -9.60 -4.04
CA GLN A 100 -14.46 -9.31 -3.63
C GLN A 100 -13.89 -8.12 -4.41
N ARG A 101 -14.14 -8.04 -5.73
CA ARG A 101 -13.77 -6.87 -6.53
C ARG A 101 -14.42 -5.59 -6.01
N LEU A 102 -15.72 -5.62 -5.70
CA LEU A 102 -16.43 -4.46 -5.18
C LEU A 102 -15.86 -4.02 -3.83
N LEU A 103 -15.60 -4.95 -2.91
CA LEU A 103 -14.98 -4.65 -1.62
C LEU A 103 -13.60 -4.00 -1.80
N ILE A 104 -12.75 -4.58 -2.66
CA ILE A 104 -11.43 -4.04 -2.99
C ILE A 104 -11.56 -2.63 -3.59
N THR A 105 -12.53 -2.44 -4.49
CA THR A 105 -12.77 -1.15 -5.17
C THR A 105 -13.23 -0.07 -4.19
N ILE A 106 -14.15 -0.38 -3.29
CA ILE A 106 -14.63 0.54 -2.26
C ILE A 106 -13.48 0.91 -1.31
N ALA A 107 -12.66 -0.06 -0.91
CA ALA A 107 -11.50 0.20 -0.08
C ALA A 107 -10.48 1.10 -0.80
N GLY A 108 -10.26 0.86 -2.10
CA GLY A 108 -9.39 1.68 -2.94
C GLY A 108 -9.87 3.12 -3.10
N LEU A 109 -11.16 3.30 -3.42
CA LEU A 109 -11.77 4.63 -3.49
C LEU A 109 -11.66 5.35 -2.15
N THR A 110 -11.93 4.65 -1.03
CA THR A 110 -11.83 5.23 0.32
C THR A 110 -10.39 5.67 0.63
N GLY A 111 -9.41 4.83 0.31
CA GLY A 111 -7.99 5.16 0.45
C GLY A 111 -7.55 6.33 -0.41
N THR A 112 -8.06 6.41 -1.64
CA THR A 112 -7.76 7.50 -2.58
C THR A 112 -8.35 8.82 -2.11
N VAL A 113 -9.61 8.81 -1.67
CA VAL A 113 -10.27 10.01 -1.10
C VAL A 113 -9.52 10.49 0.16
N LEU A 114 -9.07 9.57 1.01
CA LEU A 114 -8.25 9.92 2.18
C LEU A 114 -6.93 10.57 1.77
N TYR A 115 -6.22 9.97 0.81
CA TYR A 115 -4.96 10.50 0.30
C TYR A 115 -5.14 11.89 -0.33
N ASP A 116 -6.09 12.04 -1.25
CA ASP A 116 -6.37 13.29 -1.94
C ASP A 116 -6.81 14.38 -0.97
N GLY A 117 -7.69 14.06 -0.03
CA GLY A 117 -8.15 15.00 0.98
C GLY A 117 -7.02 15.51 1.87
N LEU A 118 -6.22 14.61 2.43
CA LEU A 118 -5.11 14.98 3.32
C LEU A 118 -4.02 15.76 2.57
N THR A 119 -3.69 15.37 1.35
CA THR A 119 -2.67 16.06 0.54
C THR A 119 -3.15 17.43 0.08
N SER A 120 -4.42 17.58 -0.29
CA SER A 120 -5.00 18.86 -0.72
C SER A 120 -5.01 19.91 0.39
N ILE A 121 -5.26 19.53 1.64
CA ILE A 121 -5.24 20.46 2.77
C ILE A 121 -3.82 20.73 3.30
N SER A 122 -2.83 19.91 2.93
CA SER A 122 -1.49 19.98 3.53
C SER A 122 -0.78 21.31 3.26
N PHE A 123 -0.86 21.81 2.03
CA PHE A 123 -0.19 23.06 1.66
C PHE A 123 -0.86 24.30 2.28
N PRO A 124 -2.19 24.47 2.22
CA PRO A 124 -2.88 25.55 2.92
C PRO A 124 -2.66 25.53 4.43
N LEU A 125 -2.64 24.34 5.06
CA LEU A 125 -2.34 24.21 6.48
C LEU A 125 -0.92 24.64 6.81
N PHE A 126 0.06 24.25 5.99
CA PHE A 126 1.46 24.67 6.16
C PHE A 126 1.61 26.19 6.01
N ALA A 127 0.86 26.80 5.09
CA ALA A 127 0.83 28.25 4.89
C ALA A 127 0.01 29.02 5.93
N SER A 128 -0.61 28.34 6.91
CA SER A 128 -1.52 28.95 7.90
C SER A 128 -2.69 29.72 7.26
N ALA A 129 -3.20 29.21 6.13
CA ALA A 129 -4.30 29.83 5.41
C ALA A 129 -5.60 29.85 6.24
N PRO A 130 -6.42 30.90 6.14
CA PRO A 130 -7.71 30.95 6.82
C PRO A 130 -8.68 29.90 6.26
N PRO A 131 -9.68 29.42 7.05
CA PRO A 131 -10.58 28.34 6.63
C PRO A 131 -11.28 28.56 5.30
N GLY A 132 -11.66 29.81 4.99
CA GLY A 132 -12.31 30.14 3.71
C GLY A 132 -11.42 29.89 2.49
N GLU A 133 -10.11 30.14 2.60
CA GLU A 133 -9.14 29.88 1.54
C GLU A 133 -8.90 28.37 1.36
N ILE A 134 -8.83 27.63 2.46
CA ILE A 134 -8.73 26.16 2.42
C ILE A 134 -9.93 25.56 1.66
N ILE A 135 -11.15 26.01 1.96
CA ILE A 135 -12.36 25.55 1.28
C ILE A 135 -12.32 25.90 -0.22
N ALA A 136 -11.92 27.13 -0.57
CA ALA A 136 -11.81 27.56 -1.96
C ALA A 136 -10.81 26.69 -2.76
N LEU A 137 -9.65 26.39 -2.17
CA LEU A 137 -8.62 25.54 -2.79
C LEU A 137 -9.09 24.09 -2.93
N LEU A 138 -9.80 23.55 -1.94
CA LEU A 138 -10.40 22.22 -2.06
C LEU A 138 -11.40 22.15 -3.20
N ILE A 139 -12.29 23.15 -3.32
CA ILE A 139 -13.27 23.23 -4.43
C ILE A 139 -12.55 23.32 -5.78
N ALA A 140 -11.52 24.16 -5.89
CA ALA A 140 -10.74 24.30 -7.11
C ALA A 140 -10.01 22.99 -7.50
N GLY A 141 -9.56 22.22 -6.51
CA GLY A 141 -8.87 20.94 -6.69
C GLY A 141 -9.80 19.74 -6.97
N LEU A 142 -11.13 19.89 -6.88
CA LEU A 142 -12.06 18.77 -7.02
C LEU A 142 -11.98 18.10 -8.40
N ALA A 143 -11.87 18.87 -9.48
CA ALA A 143 -11.79 18.30 -10.82
C ALA A 143 -10.51 17.45 -10.99
N PHE A 144 -9.40 17.90 -10.42
CA PHE A 144 -8.12 17.18 -10.48
C PHE A 144 -8.18 15.88 -9.66
N THR A 145 -8.64 15.97 -8.42
CA THR A 145 -8.76 14.80 -7.53
C THR A 145 -9.83 13.81 -8.02
N ALA A 146 -10.89 14.27 -8.68
CA ALA A 146 -11.89 13.39 -9.29
C ALA A 146 -11.29 12.47 -10.36
N ILE A 147 -10.37 12.98 -11.21
CA ILE A 147 -9.71 12.16 -12.22
C ILE A 147 -8.83 11.10 -11.54
N HIS A 148 -8.09 11.47 -10.49
CA HIS A 148 -7.29 10.54 -9.71
C HIS A 148 -8.15 9.45 -9.06
N GLN A 149 -9.27 9.82 -8.46
CA GLN A 149 -10.24 8.87 -7.89
C GLN A 149 -10.78 7.89 -8.91
N VAL A 150 -11.19 8.36 -10.10
CA VAL A 150 -11.69 7.48 -11.16
C VAL A 150 -10.60 6.51 -11.63
N SER A 151 -9.41 7.03 -11.93
CA SER A 151 -8.25 6.23 -12.34
C SER A 151 -7.91 5.14 -11.32
N ASN A 152 -7.79 5.51 -10.04
CA ASN A 152 -7.43 4.55 -9.00
C ASN A 152 -8.57 3.57 -8.72
N THR A 153 -9.83 4.00 -8.80
CA THR A 153 -10.99 3.10 -8.72
C THR A 153 -10.93 2.02 -9.80
N LEU A 154 -10.56 2.38 -11.04
CA LEU A 154 -10.37 1.41 -12.12
C LEU A 154 -9.19 0.47 -11.85
N ILE A 155 -8.07 0.98 -11.34
CA ILE A 155 -6.91 0.16 -10.95
C ILE A 155 -7.29 -0.86 -9.87
N PHE A 156 -8.02 -0.42 -8.84
CA PHE A 156 -8.49 -1.30 -7.77
C PHE A 156 -9.51 -2.31 -8.25
N PHE A 157 -10.40 -1.95 -9.16
CA PHE A 157 -11.38 -2.89 -9.71
C PHE A 157 -10.74 -3.94 -10.63
N LEU A 158 -9.81 -3.51 -11.50
CA LEU A 158 -9.26 -4.34 -12.58
C LEU A 158 -8.01 -5.11 -12.15
N LEU A 159 -7.05 -4.43 -11.51
CA LEU A 159 -5.67 -4.92 -11.34
C LEU A 159 -5.40 -5.46 -9.94
N VAL A 160 -5.78 -4.75 -8.88
CA VAL A 160 -5.46 -5.12 -7.48
C VAL A 160 -5.85 -6.57 -7.13
N PRO A 161 -7.03 -7.11 -7.50
CA PRO A 161 -7.37 -8.50 -7.22
C PRO A 161 -6.37 -9.50 -7.80
N ARG A 162 -5.83 -9.22 -8.99
CA ARG A 162 -4.83 -10.07 -9.66
C ARG A 162 -3.47 -9.92 -9.00
N LEU A 163 -3.07 -8.69 -8.67
CA LEU A 163 -1.80 -8.41 -7.99
C LEU A 163 -1.72 -9.17 -6.66
N ILE A 164 -2.79 -9.15 -5.86
CA ILE A 164 -2.84 -9.90 -4.59
C ILE A 164 -2.73 -11.41 -4.83
N GLN A 165 -3.44 -11.96 -5.82
CA GLN A 165 -3.37 -13.40 -6.12
C GLN A 165 -1.96 -13.84 -6.54
N VAL A 166 -1.30 -13.08 -7.39
CA VAL A 166 0.08 -13.37 -7.82
C VAL A 166 1.02 -13.29 -6.61
N SER A 167 0.91 -12.24 -5.82
CA SER A 167 1.79 -11.98 -4.67
C SER A 167 1.68 -13.07 -3.59
N ARG A 168 0.45 -13.51 -3.28
CA ARG A 168 0.21 -14.60 -2.31
C ARG A 168 0.79 -15.94 -2.80
N LYS A 169 0.63 -16.27 -4.09
CA LYS A 169 1.20 -17.49 -4.70
C LYS A 169 2.73 -17.49 -4.67
N SER A 170 3.35 -16.37 -5.01
CA SER A 170 4.81 -16.22 -4.95
C SER A 170 5.33 -16.34 -3.51
N GLY A 171 4.59 -15.81 -2.53
CA GLY A 171 4.92 -15.95 -1.11
C GLY A 171 4.88 -17.39 -0.62
N THR A 172 3.85 -18.17 -0.99
CA THR A 172 3.76 -19.58 -0.59
C THR A 172 4.85 -20.44 -1.23
N ALA A 173 5.12 -20.26 -2.53
CA ALA A 173 6.16 -21.00 -3.24
C ALA A 173 7.56 -20.74 -2.66
N ALA A 174 7.85 -19.49 -2.27
CA ALA A 174 9.12 -19.15 -1.63
C ALA A 174 9.28 -19.83 -0.26
N ALA A 175 8.20 -19.94 0.53
CA ALA A 175 8.23 -20.59 1.84
C ALA A 175 8.42 -22.11 1.75
N GLU A 176 7.83 -22.75 0.73
CA GLU A 176 7.95 -24.18 0.45
C GLU A 176 9.39 -24.54 0.03
N ASN A 177 9.97 -23.77 -0.91
CA ASN A 177 11.35 -23.98 -1.38
C ASN A 177 12.41 -23.84 -0.27
N LEU A 178 12.16 -22.98 0.73
CA LEU A 178 13.04 -22.85 1.89
C LEU A 178 13.00 -24.11 2.78
N HIS A 179 11.81 -24.69 3.00
CA HIS A 179 11.66 -25.90 3.81
C HIS A 179 12.23 -27.16 3.13
N SER A 180 12.23 -27.21 1.80
CA SER A 180 12.82 -28.32 1.03
C SER A 180 14.33 -28.18 0.79
N SER A 181 14.98 -27.10 1.27
CA SER A 181 16.41 -26.89 1.05
C SER A 181 17.27 -27.76 1.99
N PRO A 182 18.36 -28.40 1.51
CA PRO A 182 19.19 -29.32 2.30
C PRO A 182 19.79 -28.69 3.57
N THR A 183 19.85 -27.36 3.62
CA THR A 183 20.35 -26.58 4.77
C THR A 183 19.45 -26.64 6.01
N TYR A 184 18.17 -27.02 5.89
CA TYR A 184 17.25 -27.13 7.04
C TYR A 184 17.14 -28.55 7.64
N GLU A 185 17.64 -29.59 6.97
CA GLU A 185 17.72 -30.95 7.54
C GLU A 185 18.76 -31.10 8.65
N GLY A 186 19.64 -30.10 8.85
CA GLY A 186 20.72 -30.13 9.84
C GLY A 186 20.40 -29.54 11.21
N ILE A 187 19.22 -28.96 11.43
CA ILE A 187 18.87 -28.40 12.76
C ILE A 187 18.33 -29.55 13.63
N PRO A 188 19.03 -29.97 14.70
CA PRO A 188 18.57 -31.07 15.53
C PRO A 188 17.21 -30.72 16.15
N LYS A 189 16.23 -31.60 15.96
CA LYS A 189 14.94 -31.53 16.68
C LYS A 189 15.25 -31.50 18.17
N ASN A 190 14.70 -30.51 18.88
CA ASN A 190 14.90 -30.30 20.30
C ASN A 190 14.73 -31.62 21.08
N PRO A 191 15.78 -32.14 21.76
CA PRO A 191 15.71 -33.43 22.44
C PRO A 191 14.85 -33.41 23.72
N LEU A 192 14.33 -32.25 24.13
CA LEU A 192 13.58 -32.08 25.38
C LEU A 192 12.11 -32.52 25.33
N SER A 193 11.60 -33.10 24.23
CA SER A 193 10.21 -33.60 24.16
C SER A 193 10.04 -35.07 24.52
N ARG A 194 11.02 -35.72 25.16
CA ARG A 194 10.79 -37.05 25.75
C ARG A 194 9.98 -36.86 27.04
N GLY A 195 8.69 -37.17 26.97
CA GLY A 195 7.81 -37.27 28.14
C GLY A 195 8.38 -38.25 29.18
N PRO A 196 7.98 -38.13 30.45
CA PRO A 196 8.53 -38.97 31.50
C PRO A 196 8.14 -40.43 31.25
N LEU A 197 9.15 -41.30 31.18
CA LEU A 197 8.99 -42.74 31.28
C LEU A 197 8.91 -43.09 32.77
N SER A 198 7.67 -43.15 33.28
CA SER A 198 7.18 -43.98 34.41
C SER A 198 5.96 -43.32 35.03
#